data_AF-A0A2M6ZJR0-F1
#
_entry.id   AF-A0A2M6ZJR0-F1
#
_cell.length_a   1.000
_cell.length_b   1.000
_cell.length_c   1.000
_cell.angle_alpha   90.00
_cell.angle_beta   90.00
_cell.angle_gamma   90.00
#
_symmetry.space_group_name_H-M   'P 1'
#
loop_
_entity.id
_entity.type
_entity.pdbx_description
1 polymer ?
#
loop_
_entity_poly.entity_id
_entity_poly.type
_entity_poly.pdbx_seq_one_letter_code
_entity_poly.pdbx_strand_id
1 'polypeptide(L)' 'MKEDTKKFLRELFSGGYQASAIGMSLVFAIFLGGFIGYLLDNYFGTGYLFKIIGLIAGIIAGFRNVYMTGKKFQDKQ' A
#
# COMPACT_ATOMS: atom_id res chain seq x y z
N MET A 1 -11.94 -13.51 8.05
CA MET A 1 -10.76 -12.62 8.23
C MET A 1 -9.43 -13.39 8.22
N LYS A 2 -9.19 -14.39 9.08
CA LYS A 2 -7.87 -15.08 9.08
C LYS A 2 -7.61 -15.92 7.81
N GLU A 3 -8.63 -16.55 7.22
CA GLU A 3 -8.47 -17.34 5.99
C GLU A 3 -8.27 -16.47 4.75
N ASP A 4 -8.95 -15.32 4.67
CA ASP A 4 -8.87 -14.38 3.54
C ASP A 4 -7.47 -13.78 3.42
N THR A 5 -6.89 -13.30 4.54
CA THR A 5 -5.52 -12.82 4.59
C THR A 5 -4.51 -13.90 4.19
N LYS A 6 -4.76 -15.15 4.58
CA LYS A 6 -3.86 -16.27 4.27
C LYS A 6 -3.90 -16.63 2.78
N LYS A 7 -5.07 -16.63 2.15
CA LYS A 7 -5.24 -16.81 0.70
C LYS A 7 -4.56 -15.67 -0.07
N PHE A 8 -4.84 -14.43 0.32
CA PHE A 8 -4.24 -13.23 -0.27
C PHE A 8 -2.71 -13.23 -0.17
N LEU A 9 -2.15 -13.59 0.99
CA LEU A 9 -0.70 -13.74 1.14
C LEU A 9 -0.16 -14.85 0.23
N ARG A 10 -0.81 -16.01 0.17
CA ARG A 10 -0.40 -17.09 -0.76
C ARG A 10 -0.42 -16.64 -2.22
N GLU A 11 -1.39 -15.84 -2.60
CA GLU A 11 -1.58 -15.30 -3.95
C GLU A 11 -0.58 -14.19 -4.28
N LEU A 12 -0.17 -13.39 -3.28
CA LEU A 12 0.98 -12.48 -3.38
C LEU A 12 2.31 -13.23 -3.51
N PHE A 13 2.50 -14.31 -2.77
CA PHE A 13 3.74 -15.09 -2.79
C PHE A 13 3.81 -16.10 -3.94
N SER A 14 2.71 -16.35 -4.67
CA SER A 14 2.70 -17.29 -5.80
C SER A 14 3.36 -16.73 -7.07
N GLY A 15 3.74 -15.45 -7.09
CA GLY A 15 4.59 -14.86 -8.14
C GLY A 15 3.92 -14.62 -9.50
N GLY A 16 2.60 -14.82 -9.61
CA GLY A 16 1.86 -14.59 -10.86
C GLY A 16 1.67 -13.11 -11.21
N TYR A 17 1.14 -12.83 -12.41
CA TYR A 17 0.87 -11.46 -12.89
C TYR A 17 0.04 -10.62 -11.90
N GLN A 18 -0.95 -11.24 -11.25
CA GLN A 18 -1.77 -10.58 -10.22
C GLN A 18 -0.92 -10.18 -9.00
N ALA A 19 -0.01 -11.04 -8.55
CA ALA A 19 0.91 -10.74 -7.47
C ALA A 19 1.81 -9.53 -7.80
N SER A 20 2.34 -9.48 -9.02
CA SER A 20 3.15 -8.36 -9.49
C SER A 20 2.35 -7.06 -9.56
N ALA A 21 1.11 -7.09 -10.06
CA ALA A 21 0.25 -5.92 -10.11
C ALA A 21 -0.09 -5.38 -8.71
N ILE A 22 -0.38 -6.28 -7.76
CA ILE A 22 -0.65 -5.91 -6.38
C ILE A 22 0.62 -5.35 -5.72
N GLY A 23 1.77 -6.02 -5.88
CA GLY A 23 3.06 -5.55 -5.37
C GLY A 23 3.43 -4.17 -5.92
N MET A 24 3.27 -3.95 -7.23
CA MET A 24 3.49 -2.64 -7.84
C MET A 24 2.57 -1.58 -7.25
N SER A 25 1.27 -1.85 -7.09
CA SER A 25 0.34 -0.89 -6.49
C SER A 25 0.72 -0.49 -5.06
N LEU A 26 1.26 -1.45 -4.28
CA LEU A 26 1.77 -1.19 -2.94
C LEU A 26 3.01 -0.29 -2.97
N VAL A 27 3.98 -0.61 -3.84
CA VAL A 27 5.19 0.20 -4.02
C VAL A 27 4.82 1.62 -4.45
N PHE A 28 3.92 1.79 -5.42
CA PHE A 28 3.44 3.11 -5.85
C PHE A 28 2.78 3.89 -4.73
N ALA A 29 1.95 3.26 -3.90
CA ALA A 29 1.30 3.91 -2.77
C ALA A 29 2.31 4.40 -1.72
N ILE A 30 3.33 3.58 -1.41
CA ILE A 30 4.42 3.96 -0.50
C ILE A 30 5.23 5.11 -1.11
N PHE A 31 5.53 5.05 -2.40
CA PHE A 31 6.29 6.07 -3.11
C PHE A 31 5.56 7.42 -3.09
N LEU A 32 4.27 7.42 -3.41
CA LEU A 32 3.42 8.62 -3.39
C LEU A 32 3.25 9.16 -1.97
N GLY A 33 2.99 8.30 -0.98
CA GLY A 33 2.86 8.73 0.42
C GLY A 33 4.15 9.31 0.99
N GLY A 34 5.29 8.68 0.68
CA GLY A 34 6.62 9.18 1.04
C GLY A 34 6.96 10.48 0.33
N PHE A 35 6.63 10.62 -0.96
CA PHE A 35 6.85 11.86 -1.73
C PHE A 35 6.02 13.03 -1.19
N ILE A 36 4.74 12.78 -0.89
CA ILE A 36 3.86 13.78 -0.26
C ILE A 36 4.35 14.11 1.16
N GLY A 37 4.75 13.11 1.94
CA GLY A 37 5.34 13.30 3.27
C GLY A 37 6.62 14.13 3.25
N TYR A 38 7.46 13.92 2.23
CA TYR A 38 8.66 14.72 1.99
C TYR A 38 8.33 16.17 1.66
N LEU A 39 7.37 16.40 0.76
CA LEU A 39 6.92 17.76 0.41
C LEU A 39 6.34 18.49 1.63
N LEU A 40 5.52 17.82 2.43
CA LEU A 40 4.97 18.41 3.66
C LEU A 40 6.07 18.69 4.69
N ASP A 41 7.01 17.78 4.91
CA ASP A 41 8.11 18.00 5.86
C ASP A 41 9.00 19.17 5.45
N ASN A 42 9.20 19.36 4.13
CA ASN A 42 9.96 20.48 3.61
C ASN A 42 9.20 21.82 3.76
N TYR A 43 7.86 21.79 3.73
CA TYR A 43 7.03 22.98 3.91
C TYR A 43 6.86 23.37 5.39
N PHE A 44 6.71 22.38 6.28
CA PHE A 44 6.53 22.60 7.72
C PHE A 44 7.85 22.67 8.51
N GLY A 45 8.98 22.30 7.91
CA GLY A 45 10.30 22.41 8.52
C GLY A 45 10.53 21.49 9.73
N THR A 46 9.71 20.44 9.88
CA THR A 46 9.62 19.60 11.09
C THR A 46 10.74 18.57 11.30
N GLY A 47 11.85 18.69 10.57
CA GLY A 47 13.04 17.89 10.83
C GLY A 47 12.80 16.37 10.80
N TYR A 48 12.08 15.85 9.79
CA TYR A 48 11.78 14.44 9.49
C TYR A 48 10.48 13.84 10.04
N LEU A 49 9.75 14.51 10.93
CA LEU A 49 8.49 13.97 11.48
C LEU A 49 7.43 13.72 10.39
N PHE A 50 7.22 14.68 9.48
CA PHE A 50 6.21 14.56 8.45
C PHE A 50 6.59 13.56 7.35
N LYS A 51 7.89 13.33 7.12
CA LYS A 51 8.37 12.25 6.23
C LYS A 51 7.97 10.89 6.76
N ILE A 52 8.18 10.63 8.05
CA ILE A 52 7.84 9.35 8.68
C ILE A 52 6.32 9.14 8.69
N ILE A 53 5.56 10.18 9.05
CA ILE A 53 4.09 10.11 9.08
C ILE A 53 3.54 9.88 7.65
N GLY A 54 4.05 10.59 6.65
CA GLY A 54 3.65 10.39 5.26
C GLY A 54 3.99 9.01 4.72
N LEU A 55 5.12 8.44 5.14
CA LEU A 55 5.51 7.07 4.78
C LEU A 55 4.58 6.03 5.43
N ILE A 56 4.29 6.16 6.73
CA ILE A 56 3.33 5.29 7.43
C ILE A 56 1.93 5.43 6.80
N ALA A 57 1.49 6.65 6.51
CA ALA A 57 0.21 6.90 5.85
C ALA A 57 0.16 6.27 4.45
N GLY A 58 1.25 6.35 3.68
CA GLY A 58 1.41 5.71 2.38
C GLY A 58 1.32 4.19 2.45
N ILE A 59 1.95 3.57 3.44
CA ILE A 59 1.87 2.12 3.68
C ILE A 59 0.43 1.72 4.01
N ILE A 60 -0.23 2.44 4.94
CA ILE A 60 -1.62 2.17 5.33
C ILE A 60 -2.57 2.34 4.14
N ALA A 61 -2.41 3.41 3.36
CA ALA A 61 -3.20 3.68 2.17
C ALA A 61 -3.00 2.59 1.09
N GLY A 62 -1.75 2.16 0.88
CA GLY A 62 -1.40 1.08 -0.05
C GLY A 62 -2.05 -0.24 0.35
N PHE A 63 -1.86 -0.66 1.60
CA PHE A 63 -2.50 -1.88 2.13
C PHE A 63 -4.03 -1.80 2.04
N ARG A 64 -4.63 -0.66 2.38
CA ARG A 64 -6.08 -0.47 2.30
C ARG A 64 -6.58 -0.55 0.86
N ASN A 65 -5.87 0.05 -0.10
CA ASN A 65 -6.25 0.04 -1.51
C ASN A 65 -6.16 -1.39 -2.09
N VAL A 66 -5.07 -2.09 -1.79
CA VAL A 66 -4.86 -3.48 -2.16
C VAL A 66 -5.92 -4.40 -1.56
N TYR A 67 -6.23 -4.27 -0.26
CA TYR A 67 -7.25 -5.08 0.40
C TYR A 67 -8.65 -4.83 -0.17
N MET A 68 -8.98 -3.56 -0.47
CA MET A 68 -10.24 -3.19 -1.11
C MET A 68 -10.34 -3.73 -2.54
N THR A 69 -9.23 -3.70 -3.28
CA THR A 69 -9.13 -4.21 -4.65
C THR A 69 -9.31 -5.73 -4.68
N GLY A 70 -8.59 -6.47 -3.83
CA GLY A 70 -8.75 -7.92 -3.69
C GLY A 70 -10.19 -8.31 -3.34
N LYS A 71 -10.85 -7.56 -2.44
CA LYS A 71 -12.25 -7.79 -2.10
C LYS A 71 -13.21 -7.52 -3.27
N LYS A 72 -12.96 -6.49 -4.08
CA LYS A 72 -13.78 -6.17 -5.27
C LYS A 72 -13.64 -7.19 -6.40
N PHE A 73 -12.48 -7.84 -6.53
CA PHE A 73 -12.30 -8.92 -7.50
C PHE A 73 -13.05 -10.20 -7.10
N GLN A 74 -13.26 -10.43 -5.81
CA GLN A 74 -14.02 -11.57 -5.30
C GLN A 74 -15.55 -11.40 -5.45
N ASP A 75 -16.05 -10.16 -5.49
CA ASP A 75 -17.49 -9.85 -5.61
C ASP A 75 -17.97 -9.82 -7.09
N LYS A 76 -17.05 -10.01 -8.04
CA LYS A 76 -17.32 -10.06 -9.49
C LYS A 76 -17.07 -11.42 -10.12
N GLN A 77 -16.77 -12.46 -9.34
CA GLN A 77 -16.84 -13.87 -9.73
C GLN A 77 -17.92 -14.59 -8.93
#